data_AF-A0A6B2LCZ1-F1
#
_entry.id   AF-A0A6B2LCZ1-F1
#
_cell.length_a   1.000
_cell.length_b   1.000
_cell.length_c   1.000
_cell.angle_alpha   90.00
_cell.angle_beta   90.00
_cell.angle_gamma   90.00
#
_symmetry.space_group_name_H-M   'P 1'
#
loop_
_entity.id
_entity.type
_entity.pdbx_description
1 polymer ?
#
loop_
_entity_poly.entity_id
_entity_poly.type
_entity_poly.pdbx_seq_one_letter_code
_entity_poly.pdbx_strand_id
1 'polypeptide(L)'
;MSGLYSDVPGGYNQLLSHLPTHGIIAISIQSILEVPSDSLYLLYANIIQFLGANLTQYLPAGVGGDINGSLVGMGHSAGGKIIVKTLLEECTLLRAAILHSPVDGLDPWGWINDYVLDPPNLVNFSVPVLLMGTGLESLPGREFLPPCGPPDRNFNKFFSCMRPDMYFLEALDFGHADFLDDELWETLYLSQFCKTTTDVNGRQYYIDFAAGAITAFIVGIVQGNCATLEYLTNAATFPIPNVNVNTTKLINSCPTPKCTRD
;
A
#
# COMPACT_ATOMS: atom_id res chain seq x y z
N MET A 1 -1.10 -8.15 1.33
CA MET A 1 -0.08 -7.13 1.60
C MET A 1 1.30 -7.75 1.43
N SER A 2 2.21 -7.12 0.69
CA SER A 2 3.65 -7.47 0.61
C SER A 2 4.48 -6.26 1.04
N GLY A 3 5.65 -6.46 1.66
CA GLY A 3 6.56 -5.38 2.07
C GLY A 3 7.82 -5.87 2.79
N LEU A 4 8.79 -4.99 3.09
CA LEU A 4 10.04 -5.36 3.80
C LEU A 4 9.80 -6.07 5.16
N TYR A 5 8.63 -5.86 5.76
CA TYR A 5 8.20 -6.53 7.00
C TYR A 5 7.13 -7.62 6.80
N SER A 6 6.74 -7.97 5.56
CA SER A 6 5.96 -9.19 5.31
C SER A 6 6.75 -10.49 5.56
N ASP A 7 8.04 -10.34 5.88
CA ASP A 7 8.97 -11.41 6.21
C ASP A 7 8.81 -11.86 7.68
N VAL A 8 8.08 -11.09 8.48
CA VAL A 8 7.64 -11.49 9.82
C VAL A 8 6.16 -11.89 9.74
N PRO A 9 5.83 -13.16 10.05
CA PRO A 9 4.43 -13.58 10.10
C PRO A 9 3.62 -12.68 11.04
N GLY A 10 2.55 -12.09 10.50
CA GLY A 10 1.60 -11.33 11.30
C GLY A 10 1.99 -9.89 11.64
N GLY A 11 2.66 -9.16 10.74
CA GLY A 11 2.98 -7.74 10.96
C GLY A 11 1.85 -6.73 10.65
N TYR A 12 0.71 -7.19 10.14
CA TYR A 12 -0.36 -6.35 9.58
C TYR A 12 -1.76 -6.77 10.05
N ASN A 13 -1.88 -7.59 11.09
CA ASN A 13 -3.16 -8.19 11.44
C ASN A 13 -4.16 -7.15 11.93
N GLN A 14 -3.73 -6.15 12.71
CA GLN A 14 -4.61 -5.08 13.20
C GLN A 14 -5.29 -4.37 12.02
N LEU A 15 -4.49 -3.97 11.02
CA LEU A 15 -5.00 -3.35 9.80
C LEU A 15 -5.91 -4.31 8.99
N LEU A 16 -5.44 -5.52 8.71
CA LEU A 16 -6.12 -6.45 7.78
C LEU A 16 -7.39 -7.06 8.39
N SER A 17 -7.49 -7.17 9.72
CA SER A 17 -8.66 -7.71 10.41
C SER A 17 -9.93 -6.87 10.22
N HIS A 18 -9.77 -5.60 9.85
CA HIS A 18 -10.88 -4.70 9.57
C HIS A 18 -11.57 -5.02 8.23
N LEU A 19 -10.84 -5.50 7.23
CA LEU A 19 -11.37 -5.67 5.87
C LEU A 19 -12.48 -6.74 5.77
N PRO A 20 -12.35 -7.93 6.40
CA PRO A 20 -13.41 -8.94 6.38
C PRO A 20 -14.75 -8.48 6.96
N THR A 21 -14.76 -7.50 7.87
CA THR A 21 -16.00 -6.93 8.43
C THR A 21 -16.83 -6.16 7.39
N HIS A 22 -16.24 -5.85 6.24
CA HIS A 22 -16.86 -5.15 5.10
C HIS A 22 -17.03 -6.05 3.86
N GLY A 23 -16.96 -7.39 4.04
CA GLY A 23 -17.13 -8.35 2.95
C GLY A 23 -15.92 -8.44 2.02
N ILE A 24 -14.74 -8.02 2.48
CA ILE A 24 -13.49 -8.08 1.69
C ILE A 24 -12.67 -9.30 2.12
N ILE A 25 -12.25 -10.11 1.15
CA ILE A 25 -11.31 -11.21 1.40
C ILE A 25 -9.89 -10.63 1.38
N ALA A 26 -9.22 -10.63 2.52
CA ALA A 26 -7.84 -10.20 2.65
C ALA A 26 -6.88 -11.39 2.59
N ILE A 27 -5.91 -11.34 1.66
CA ILE A 27 -4.84 -12.34 1.53
C ILE A 27 -3.50 -11.64 1.76
N SER A 28 -2.78 -12.09 2.78
CA SER A 28 -1.40 -11.67 3.02
C SER A 28 -0.45 -12.67 2.36
N ILE A 29 0.52 -12.17 1.61
CA ILE A 29 1.62 -12.99 1.10
C ILE A 29 2.76 -12.81 2.09
N GLN A 30 3.19 -13.90 2.68
CA GLN A 30 4.33 -13.92 3.58
C GLN A 30 5.45 -14.62 2.83
N SER A 31 6.63 -14.01 2.80
CA SER A 31 7.83 -14.64 2.28
C SER A 31 8.89 -14.56 3.36
N ILE A 32 9.28 -15.71 3.90
CA ILE A 32 10.34 -15.77 4.90
C ILE A 32 11.65 -15.86 4.11
N LEU A 33 12.51 -14.85 4.26
CA LEU A 33 13.88 -14.77 3.69
C LEU A 33 14.01 -14.29 2.24
N GLU A 34 12.95 -13.81 1.59
CA GLU A 34 13.08 -13.21 0.25
C GLU A 34 13.40 -11.72 0.33
N VAL A 35 14.53 -11.36 -0.28
CA VAL A 35 14.91 -9.96 -0.48
C VAL A 35 13.89 -9.35 -1.46
N PRO A 36 13.27 -8.19 -1.16
CA PRO A 36 12.25 -7.57 -2.01
C PRO A 36 12.83 -6.89 -3.24
N SER A 37 13.63 -7.64 -4.01
CA SER A 37 14.17 -7.21 -5.30
C SER A 37 13.05 -7.11 -6.32
N ASP A 38 13.24 -6.30 -7.37
CA ASP A 38 12.26 -6.18 -8.44
C ASP A 38 11.76 -7.53 -8.96
N SER A 39 12.65 -8.53 -9.09
CA SER A 39 12.36 -9.90 -9.54
C SER A 39 11.24 -10.63 -8.80
N LEU A 40 10.89 -10.22 -7.56
CA LEU A 40 9.74 -10.76 -6.84
C LEU A 40 8.41 -10.50 -7.55
N TYR A 41 8.36 -9.57 -8.50
CA TYR A 41 7.16 -9.36 -9.32
C TYR A 41 6.71 -10.64 -10.05
N LEU A 42 7.64 -11.51 -10.45
CA LEU A 42 7.33 -12.78 -11.12
C LEU A 42 6.64 -13.76 -10.15
N LEU A 43 7.14 -13.85 -8.92
CA LEU A 43 6.51 -14.67 -7.88
C LEU A 43 5.12 -14.11 -7.57
N TYR A 44 5.00 -12.79 -7.40
CA TYR A 44 3.73 -12.13 -7.12
C TYR A 44 2.70 -12.37 -8.25
N ALA A 45 3.12 -12.24 -9.51
CA ALA A 45 2.31 -12.56 -10.67
C ALA A 45 1.85 -14.02 -10.68
N ASN A 46 2.76 -14.96 -10.42
CA ASN A 46 2.42 -16.39 -10.33
C ASN A 46 1.43 -16.69 -9.20
N ILE A 47 1.56 -16.03 -8.04
CA ILE A 47 0.60 -16.15 -6.93
C ILE A 47 -0.77 -15.61 -7.35
N ILE A 48 -0.82 -14.46 -8.03
CA ILE A 48 -2.09 -13.92 -8.55
C ILE A 48 -2.77 -14.92 -9.49
N GLN A 49 -2.02 -15.53 -10.42
CA GLN A 49 -2.58 -16.52 -11.34
C GLN A 49 -3.01 -17.81 -10.63
N PHE A 50 -2.22 -18.27 -9.65
CA PHE A 50 -2.56 -19.40 -8.80
C PHE A 50 -3.88 -19.15 -8.08
N LEU A 51 -4.03 -18.01 -7.40
CA LEU A 51 -5.27 -17.63 -6.75
C LEU A 51 -6.42 -17.51 -7.77
N GLY A 52 -6.14 -17.01 -8.98
CA GLY A 52 -7.09 -16.95 -10.09
C GLY A 52 -7.79 -18.28 -10.38
N ALA A 53 -7.00 -19.36 -10.38
CA ALA A 53 -7.48 -20.71 -10.65
C ALA A 53 -7.96 -21.47 -9.41
N ASN A 54 -7.54 -21.06 -8.22
CA ASN A 54 -7.63 -21.91 -7.02
C ASN A 54 -8.32 -21.25 -5.81
N LEU A 55 -8.64 -19.96 -5.83
CA LEU A 55 -9.08 -19.22 -4.64
C LEU A 55 -10.18 -19.95 -3.86
N THR A 56 -11.21 -20.42 -4.56
CA THR A 56 -12.39 -21.08 -3.96
C THR A 56 -12.05 -22.31 -3.13
N GLN A 57 -10.95 -23.02 -3.42
CA GLN A 57 -10.56 -24.22 -2.66
C GLN A 57 -9.92 -23.89 -1.30
N TYR A 58 -9.46 -22.65 -1.12
CA TYR A 58 -8.81 -22.18 0.10
C TYR A 58 -9.72 -21.29 0.96
N LEU A 59 -10.92 -20.97 0.47
CA LEU A 59 -11.88 -20.19 1.23
C LEU A 59 -12.65 -21.05 2.24
N PRO A 60 -13.01 -20.50 3.42
CA PRO A 60 -13.90 -21.18 4.35
C PRO A 60 -15.25 -21.51 3.71
N ALA A 61 -15.92 -22.55 4.21
CA ALA A 61 -17.24 -22.93 3.74
C ALA A 61 -18.22 -21.75 3.84
N GLY A 62 -18.96 -21.49 2.75
CA GLY A 62 -19.92 -20.38 2.66
C GLY A 62 -19.31 -19.04 2.23
N VAL A 63 -17.99 -18.95 2.03
CA VAL A 63 -17.32 -17.75 1.51
C VAL A 63 -17.08 -17.89 0.01
N GLY A 64 -17.68 -16.99 -0.77
CA GLY A 64 -17.41 -16.85 -2.20
C GLY A 64 -16.48 -15.66 -2.45
N GLY A 65 -15.49 -15.83 -3.32
CA GLY A 65 -14.60 -14.75 -3.74
C GLY A 65 -14.61 -14.58 -5.26
N ASP A 66 -14.81 -13.36 -5.72
CA ASP A 66 -14.53 -12.99 -7.10
C ASP A 66 -13.13 -12.42 -7.20
N ILE A 67 -12.25 -13.14 -7.91
CA ILE A 67 -10.91 -12.65 -8.23
C ILE A 67 -10.84 -12.05 -9.64
N ASN A 68 -11.81 -12.40 -10.51
CA ASN A 68 -11.82 -12.04 -11.92
C ASN A 68 -12.62 -10.76 -12.13
N GLY A 69 -11.99 -9.62 -11.83
CA GLY A 69 -12.61 -8.29 -11.96
C GLY A 69 -12.60 -7.47 -10.68
N SER A 70 -12.18 -8.07 -9.57
CA SER A 70 -12.30 -7.47 -8.23
C SER A 70 -10.99 -7.47 -7.43
N LEU A 71 -9.89 -8.01 -7.98
CA LEU A 71 -8.62 -8.12 -7.26
C LEU A 71 -7.90 -6.76 -7.13
N VAL A 72 -7.58 -6.39 -5.90
CA VAL A 72 -6.81 -5.18 -5.55
C VAL A 72 -5.44 -5.59 -5.00
N GLY A 73 -4.38 -5.02 -5.57
CA GLY A 73 -3.00 -5.25 -5.13
C GLY A 73 -2.63 -4.25 -4.05
N MET A 74 -2.06 -4.70 -2.93
CA MET A 74 -1.64 -3.83 -1.84
C MET A 74 -0.21 -4.12 -1.43
N GLY A 75 0.63 -3.09 -1.44
CA GLY A 75 2.04 -3.16 -1.06
C GLY A 75 2.42 -2.04 -0.09
N HIS A 76 3.23 -2.40 0.91
CA HIS A 76 3.89 -1.46 1.82
C HIS A 76 5.39 -1.42 1.58
N SER A 77 6.00 -0.24 1.68
CA SER A 77 7.44 -0.06 1.52
C SER A 77 7.89 -0.62 0.16
N ALA A 78 8.94 -1.46 0.12
CA ALA A 78 9.39 -2.13 -1.10
C ALA A 78 8.31 -3.00 -1.77
N GLY A 79 7.28 -3.44 -1.04
CA GLY A 79 6.14 -4.15 -1.63
C GLY A 79 5.33 -3.28 -2.60
N GLY A 80 5.29 -1.96 -2.38
CA GLY A 80 4.67 -1.02 -3.33
C GLY A 80 5.38 -1.02 -4.69
N LYS A 81 6.72 -1.07 -4.68
CA LYS A 81 7.53 -1.27 -5.90
C LYS A 81 7.17 -2.58 -6.59
N ILE A 82 6.96 -3.68 -5.85
CA ILE A 82 6.56 -4.96 -6.45
C ILE A 82 5.20 -4.86 -7.15
N ILE A 83 4.20 -4.24 -6.53
CA ILE A 83 2.88 -4.01 -7.18
C ILE A 83 3.05 -3.21 -8.47
N VAL A 84 3.81 -2.11 -8.43
CA VAL A 84 4.07 -1.26 -9.58
C VAL A 84 4.83 -2.02 -10.67
N LYS A 85 5.86 -2.79 -10.32
CA LYS A 85 6.61 -3.62 -11.26
C LYS A 85 5.71 -4.64 -11.95
N THR A 86 4.86 -5.33 -11.21
CA THR A 86 3.89 -6.26 -11.80
C THR A 86 3.01 -5.55 -12.83
N LEU A 87 2.46 -4.37 -12.51
CA LEU A 87 1.62 -3.60 -13.44
C LEU A 87 2.38 -3.04 -14.64
N LEU A 88 3.67 -2.68 -14.46
CA LEU A 88 4.56 -2.24 -15.55
C LEU A 88 4.81 -3.37 -16.55
N GLU A 89 4.88 -4.62 -16.11
CA GLU A 89 5.19 -5.79 -16.94
C GLU A 89 3.94 -6.42 -17.55
N GLU A 90 2.81 -6.43 -16.83
CA GLU A 90 1.56 -7.04 -17.27
C GLU A 90 0.31 -6.51 -16.56
N CYS A 91 -0.79 -6.41 -17.30
CA CYS A 91 -2.11 -6.30 -16.69
C CYS A 91 -2.57 -7.69 -16.23
N THR A 92 -2.18 -8.05 -15.01
CA THR A 92 -2.62 -9.28 -14.34
C THR A 92 -4.13 -9.24 -14.02
N LEU A 93 -4.59 -10.07 -13.07
CA LEU A 93 -5.94 -9.94 -12.52
C LEU A 93 -6.14 -8.66 -11.69
N LEU A 94 -5.08 -7.90 -11.40
CA LEU A 94 -5.18 -6.63 -10.68
C LEU A 94 -6.08 -5.62 -11.41
N ARG A 95 -6.93 -4.95 -10.64
CA ARG A 95 -7.88 -3.95 -11.13
C ARG A 95 -7.76 -2.59 -10.45
N ALA A 96 -7.10 -2.55 -9.30
CA ALA A 96 -6.71 -1.35 -8.58
C ALA A 96 -5.45 -1.64 -7.75
N ALA A 97 -4.77 -0.59 -7.30
CA ALA A 97 -3.60 -0.69 -6.45
C ALA A 97 -3.71 0.18 -5.21
N ILE A 98 -3.19 -0.32 -4.09
CA ILE A 98 -3.02 0.40 -2.84
C ILE A 98 -1.52 0.41 -2.54
N LEU A 99 -0.94 1.59 -2.48
CA LEU A 99 0.48 1.80 -2.26
C LEU A 99 0.62 2.54 -0.92
N HIS A 100 0.95 1.82 0.15
CA HIS A 100 1.03 2.38 1.50
C HIS A 100 2.48 2.61 1.92
N SER A 101 2.88 3.86 2.08
CA SER A 101 4.27 4.28 2.28
C SER A 101 5.22 3.51 1.34
N PRO A 102 5.00 3.55 0.02
CA PRO A 102 5.78 2.77 -0.92
C PRO A 102 7.21 3.31 -1.04
N VAL A 103 8.18 2.41 -1.27
CA VAL A 103 9.59 2.75 -1.45
C VAL A 103 10.10 2.07 -2.71
N ASP A 104 10.68 2.86 -3.62
CA ASP A 104 11.33 2.41 -4.84
C ASP A 104 12.82 2.24 -4.55
N GLY A 105 13.18 1.05 -4.08
CA GLY A 105 14.55 0.68 -3.74
C GLY A 105 14.59 -0.64 -3.02
N LEU A 106 15.79 -1.19 -2.86
CA LEU A 106 16.01 -2.44 -2.13
C LEU A 106 16.65 -2.20 -0.77
N ASP A 107 17.72 -1.42 -0.74
CA ASP A 107 18.46 -1.13 0.48
C ASP A 107 18.20 0.31 0.96
N PRO A 108 18.17 0.53 2.28
CA PRO A 108 17.98 1.86 2.84
C PRO A 108 19.00 2.92 2.37
N TRP A 109 20.22 2.50 1.99
CA TRP A 109 21.30 3.40 1.57
C TRP A 109 21.31 3.70 0.07
N GLY A 110 20.57 2.94 -0.75
CA GLY A 110 20.57 3.06 -2.21
C GLY A 110 21.84 2.57 -2.89
N TRP A 111 22.59 1.69 -2.23
CA TRP A 111 23.79 1.09 -2.80
C TRP A 111 23.46 0.04 -3.86
N ILE A 112 22.30 -0.59 -3.77
CA ILE A 112 21.81 -1.56 -4.72
C ILE A 112 20.84 -0.86 -5.66
N ASN A 113 21.24 -0.81 -6.94
CA ASN A 113 20.40 -0.24 -7.99
C ASN A 113 19.28 -1.22 -8.35
N ASP A 114 18.16 -1.10 -7.66
CA ASP A 114 16.96 -1.91 -7.83
C ASP A 114 15.72 -1.01 -7.75
N TYR A 115 15.51 -0.27 -8.84
CA TYR A 115 14.47 0.74 -9.00
C TYR A 115 13.59 0.43 -10.20
N VAL A 116 12.30 0.69 -10.07
CA VAL A 116 11.31 0.47 -11.14
C VAL A 116 10.75 1.78 -11.69
N LEU A 117 11.02 2.90 -11.00
CA LEU A 117 10.64 4.24 -11.40
C LEU A 117 11.86 5.14 -11.67
N ASP A 118 13.00 4.55 -12.06
CA ASP A 118 14.20 5.31 -12.45
C ASP A 118 14.58 5.04 -13.92
N PRO A 119 14.65 6.07 -14.80
CA PRO A 119 14.31 7.48 -14.56
C PRO A 119 12.82 7.70 -14.25
N PRO A 120 12.46 8.75 -13.48
CA PRO A 120 11.08 9.02 -13.06
C PRO A 120 10.24 9.52 -14.24
N ASN A 121 9.56 8.58 -14.89
CA ASN A 121 8.64 8.83 -15.99
C ASN A 121 7.22 8.39 -15.60
N LEU A 122 6.24 8.89 -16.33
CA LEU A 122 4.88 8.36 -16.23
C LEU A 122 4.90 6.86 -16.58
N VAL A 123 4.30 6.05 -15.70
CA VAL A 123 4.15 4.62 -15.94
C VAL A 123 3.32 4.36 -17.19
N ASN A 124 3.52 3.20 -17.83
CA ASN A 124 2.81 2.79 -19.04
C ASN A 124 1.49 2.05 -18.75
N PHE A 125 1.00 2.05 -17.50
CA PHE A 125 -0.26 1.43 -17.12
C PHE A 125 -1.24 2.46 -16.51
N SER A 126 -2.52 2.11 -16.50
CA SER A 126 -3.58 2.85 -15.81
C SER A 126 -4.44 1.88 -15.00
N VAL A 127 -4.54 2.13 -13.70
CA VAL A 127 -5.47 1.53 -12.74
C VAL A 127 -5.85 2.60 -11.71
N PRO A 128 -7.02 2.51 -11.05
CA PRO A 128 -7.28 3.32 -9.87
C PRO A 128 -6.23 3.05 -8.79
N VAL A 129 -5.68 4.10 -8.18
CA VAL A 129 -4.65 4.00 -7.13
C VAL A 129 -5.10 4.71 -5.86
N LEU A 130 -4.94 4.06 -4.71
CA LEU A 130 -4.85 4.72 -3.41
C LEU A 130 -3.38 4.77 -3.02
N LEU A 131 -2.80 5.96 -3.04
CA LEU A 131 -1.46 6.22 -2.53
C LEU A 131 -1.60 6.79 -1.12
N MET A 132 -0.96 6.14 -0.16
CA MET A 132 -0.90 6.61 1.22
C MET A 132 0.55 6.89 1.59
N GLY A 133 0.85 8.07 2.08
CA GLY A 133 2.16 8.46 2.58
C GLY A 133 2.11 8.88 4.04
N THR A 134 3.28 9.10 4.62
CA THR A 134 3.42 9.60 6.00
C THR A 134 4.42 10.74 6.10
N GLY A 135 4.21 11.68 7.02
CA GLY A 135 5.09 12.86 7.13
C GLY A 135 6.47 12.54 7.71
N LEU A 136 6.58 11.48 8.53
CA LEU A 136 7.82 11.14 9.21
C LEU A 136 8.72 10.15 8.46
N GLU A 137 8.25 9.47 7.40
CA GLU A 137 9.08 8.47 6.70
C GLU A 137 10.32 9.04 6.00
N SER A 138 10.27 10.32 5.63
CA SER A 138 11.40 11.07 5.05
C SER A 138 12.45 11.48 6.09
N LEU A 139 12.16 11.29 7.37
CA LEU A 139 13.07 11.62 8.46
C LEU A 139 13.82 10.36 8.90
N PRO A 140 15.12 10.48 9.21
CA PRO A 140 15.86 9.37 9.78
C PRO A 140 15.39 9.10 11.21
N GLY A 141 15.32 7.83 11.60
CA GLY A 141 15.02 7.45 12.99
C GLY A 141 16.14 7.84 13.96
N ARG A 142 17.39 7.83 13.49
CA ARG A 142 18.60 8.30 14.19
C ARG A 142 19.54 9.00 13.20
N GLU A 143 20.38 9.91 13.67
CA GLU A 143 21.28 10.74 12.84
C GLU A 143 22.12 9.97 11.80
N PHE A 144 22.54 8.73 12.09
CA PHE A 144 23.38 7.93 11.19
C PHE A 144 22.62 6.89 10.35
N LEU A 145 21.31 6.78 10.53
CA LEU A 145 20.48 5.88 9.74
C LEU A 145 19.83 6.65 8.59
N PRO A 146 19.72 6.06 7.39
CA PRO A 146 18.92 6.67 6.33
C PRO A 146 17.43 6.70 6.73
N PRO A 147 16.62 7.61 6.16
CA PRO A 147 15.17 7.55 6.27
C PRO A 147 14.60 6.24 5.74
N CYS A 148 13.49 5.76 6.30
CA CYS A 148 12.84 4.54 5.81
C CYS A 148 12.06 4.76 4.51
N GLY A 149 11.61 5.99 4.26
CA GLY A 149 11.09 6.46 2.98
C GLY A 149 11.92 7.65 2.48
N PRO A 150 13.11 7.43 1.91
CA PRO A 150 13.96 8.51 1.38
C PRO A 150 13.19 9.41 0.38
N PRO A 151 13.32 10.75 0.45
CA PRO A 151 12.52 11.68 -0.38
C PRO A 151 12.60 11.45 -1.89
N ASP A 152 13.71 10.90 -2.37
CA ASP A 152 13.96 10.59 -3.78
C ASP A 152 13.33 9.27 -4.24
N ARG A 153 12.80 8.47 -3.30
CA ARG A 153 12.36 7.07 -3.52
C ARG A 153 11.02 6.72 -2.85
N ASN A 154 10.42 7.63 -2.10
CA ASN A 154 9.19 7.40 -1.35
C ASN A 154 7.92 7.74 -2.13
N PHE A 155 6.77 7.85 -1.44
CA PHE A 155 5.48 8.18 -2.07
C PHE A 155 5.52 9.39 -3.00
N ASN A 156 6.42 10.38 -2.81
CA ASN A 156 6.53 11.52 -3.72
C ASN A 156 6.97 11.08 -5.12
N LYS A 157 7.90 10.12 -5.21
CA LYS A 157 8.34 9.53 -6.48
C LYS A 157 7.21 8.73 -7.13
N PHE A 158 6.50 7.93 -6.35
CA PHE A 158 5.33 7.20 -6.86
C PHE A 158 4.25 8.18 -7.34
N PHE A 159 3.94 9.20 -6.54
CA PHE A 159 2.97 10.22 -6.89
C PHE A 159 3.32 10.90 -8.21
N SER A 160 4.58 11.25 -8.46
CA SER A 160 4.98 11.91 -9.71
C SER A 160 4.86 10.99 -10.93
N CYS A 161 5.18 9.69 -10.77
CA CYS A 161 5.21 8.71 -11.85
C CYS A 161 3.84 8.06 -12.14
N MET A 162 2.92 8.00 -11.18
CA MET A 162 1.60 7.39 -11.39
C MET A 162 0.74 8.22 -12.35
N ARG A 163 -0.09 7.54 -13.15
CA ARG A 163 -1.11 8.21 -13.97
C ARG A 163 -2.22 8.79 -13.10
N PRO A 164 -3.03 9.71 -13.66
CA PRO A 164 -4.25 10.13 -13.01
C PRO A 164 -5.24 8.97 -12.76
N ASP A 165 -6.29 9.26 -12.00
CA ASP A 165 -7.18 8.32 -11.30
C ASP A 165 -6.62 7.79 -9.97
N MET A 166 -6.05 8.71 -9.17
CA MET A 166 -5.38 8.41 -7.92
C MET A 166 -5.87 9.27 -6.75
N TYR A 167 -6.21 8.61 -5.64
CA TYR A 167 -6.41 9.22 -4.33
C TYR A 167 -5.05 9.29 -3.62
N PHE A 168 -4.67 10.47 -3.13
CA PHE A 168 -3.45 10.62 -2.34
C PHE A 168 -3.77 11.19 -0.95
N LEU A 169 -3.39 10.42 0.06
CA LEU A 169 -3.51 10.75 1.49
C LEU A 169 -2.13 10.74 2.13
N GLU A 170 -1.81 11.75 2.92
CA GLU A 170 -0.54 11.83 3.65
C GLU A 170 -0.80 12.16 5.12
N ALA A 171 -0.52 11.22 6.02
CA ALA A 171 -0.70 11.38 7.46
C ALA A 171 0.57 12.01 8.09
N LEU A 172 0.54 13.31 8.36
CA LEU A 172 1.75 14.10 8.61
C LEU A 172 2.45 13.78 9.94
N ASP A 173 1.69 13.37 10.96
CA ASP A 173 2.21 13.12 12.31
C ASP A 173 2.64 11.66 12.55
N PHE A 174 2.61 10.84 11.51
CA PHE A 174 2.90 9.40 11.55
C PHE A 174 4.09 9.07 10.67
N GLY A 175 4.67 7.90 10.91
CA GLY A 175 5.83 7.37 10.22
C GLY A 175 5.55 6.09 9.46
N HIS A 176 6.58 5.70 8.71
CA HIS A 176 6.59 4.62 7.72
C HIS A 176 5.90 3.32 8.18
N ALA A 177 6.04 2.99 9.46
CA ALA A 177 5.64 1.71 10.03
C ALA A 177 4.70 1.85 11.25
N ASP A 178 4.12 3.04 11.47
CA ASP A 178 3.24 3.27 12.64
C ASP A 178 1.95 2.46 12.60
N PHE A 179 1.61 1.86 11.46
CA PHE A 179 0.42 1.02 11.30
C PHE A 179 0.69 -0.49 11.47
N LEU A 180 1.95 -0.90 11.62
CA LEU A 180 2.31 -2.31 11.88
C LEU A 180 1.78 -2.75 13.24
N ASP A 181 1.59 -4.05 13.44
CA ASP A 181 1.15 -4.62 14.73
C ASP A 181 2.12 -4.27 15.88
N ASP A 182 1.59 -4.26 17.11
CA ASP A 182 2.25 -3.69 18.30
C ASP A 182 3.68 -4.19 18.51
N GLU A 183 3.94 -5.49 18.42
CA GLU A 183 5.28 -6.06 18.66
C GLU A 183 6.33 -5.53 17.67
N LEU A 184 5.96 -5.40 16.39
CA LEU A 184 6.84 -4.85 15.36
C LEU A 184 7.02 -3.35 15.53
N TRP A 185 5.93 -2.64 15.79
CA TRP A 185 5.97 -1.21 16.01
C TRP A 185 6.80 -0.85 17.24
N GLU A 186 6.63 -1.54 18.37
CA GLU A 186 7.39 -1.32 19.60
C GLU A 186 8.89 -1.53 19.36
N THR A 187 9.25 -2.57 18.60
CA THR A 187 10.64 -2.82 18.20
C THR A 187 11.21 -1.64 17.39
N LEU A 188 10.44 -1.10 16.45
CA LEU A 188 10.84 0.06 15.65
C LEU A 188 10.93 1.35 16.48
N TYR A 189 9.97 1.55 17.38
CA TYR A 189 9.91 2.69 18.28
C TYR A 189 11.11 2.72 19.24
N LEU A 190 11.46 1.58 19.84
CA LEU A 190 12.59 1.46 20.77
C LEU A 190 13.95 1.49 20.05
N SER A 191 14.06 0.79 18.92
CA SER A 191 15.30 0.81 18.13
C SER A 191 15.54 2.14 17.43
N GLN A 192 14.47 2.91 17.16
CA GLN A 192 14.47 4.10 16.32
C GLN A 192 15.06 3.81 14.93
N PHE A 193 14.79 2.61 14.40
CA PHE A 193 15.25 2.23 13.06
C PHE A 193 14.56 3.09 11.99
N CYS A 194 13.24 3.23 12.09
CA CYS A 194 12.47 4.24 11.36
C CYS A 194 12.02 5.34 12.31
N LYS A 195 11.79 6.54 11.79
CA LYS A 195 11.08 7.58 12.56
C LYS A 195 9.62 7.15 12.73
N THR A 196 9.16 7.17 13.97
CA THR A 196 7.80 6.83 14.39
C THR A 196 7.14 8.03 15.07
N THR A 197 5.81 8.00 15.18
CA THR A 197 5.08 8.97 15.97
C THR A 197 5.50 8.91 17.44
N THR A 198 5.51 10.07 18.08
CA THR A 198 5.68 10.17 19.54
C THR A 198 4.36 10.09 20.29
N ASP A 199 3.23 10.19 19.58
CA ASP A 199 1.89 10.00 20.16
C ASP A 199 1.49 8.53 20.12
N VAL A 200 1.96 7.78 21.13
CA VAL A 200 1.70 6.34 21.26
C VAL A 200 0.20 6.05 21.36
N ASN A 201 -0.57 6.92 22.00
CA ASN A 201 -2.03 6.75 22.12
C ASN A 201 -2.75 7.09 20.81
N GLY A 202 -2.22 8.07 20.08
CA GLY A 202 -2.70 8.48 18.75
C GLY A 202 -2.51 7.42 17.66
N ARG A 203 -1.54 6.53 17.83
CA ARG A 203 -1.21 5.47 16.86
C ARG A 203 -2.40 4.61 16.45
N GLN A 204 -3.24 4.19 17.41
CA GLN A 204 -4.40 3.34 17.07
C GLN A 204 -5.35 4.03 16.10
N TYR A 205 -5.56 5.33 16.25
CA TYR A 205 -6.38 6.10 15.31
C TYR A 205 -5.78 6.16 13.91
N TYR A 206 -4.45 6.10 13.77
CA TYR A 206 -3.81 5.99 12.45
C TYR A 206 -4.04 4.63 11.81
N ILE A 207 -4.01 3.54 12.59
CA ILE A 207 -4.37 2.20 12.11
C ILE A 207 -5.84 2.21 11.64
N ASP A 208 -6.75 2.78 12.43
CA ASP A 208 -8.17 2.88 12.10
C ASP A 208 -8.39 3.75 10.84
N PHE A 209 -7.66 4.87 10.73
CA PHE A 209 -7.67 5.72 9.53
C PHE A 209 -7.22 4.95 8.29
N ALA A 210 -6.09 4.25 8.36
CA ALA A 210 -5.55 3.47 7.26
C ALA A 210 -6.51 2.35 6.84
N ALA A 211 -7.06 1.62 7.81
CA ALA A 211 -8.06 0.59 7.59
C ALA A 211 -9.31 1.15 6.90
N GLY A 212 -9.83 2.28 7.40
CA GLY A 212 -10.99 2.95 6.85
C GLY A 212 -10.76 3.47 5.43
N ALA A 213 -9.59 4.05 5.14
CA ALA A 213 -9.25 4.53 3.81
C ALA A 213 -9.13 3.39 2.80
N ILE A 214 -8.46 2.31 3.18
CA ILE A 214 -8.33 1.08 2.38
C ILE A 214 -9.72 0.49 2.09
N THR A 215 -10.56 0.35 3.12
CA THR A 215 -11.93 -0.16 2.97
C THR A 215 -12.75 0.72 2.04
N ALA A 216 -12.76 2.04 2.28
CA ALA A 216 -13.50 3.00 1.49
C ALA A 216 -13.11 2.95 0.00
N PHE A 217 -11.82 2.81 -0.28
CA PHE A 217 -11.30 2.64 -1.62
C PHE A 217 -11.75 1.31 -2.24
N ILE A 218 -11.56 0.17 -1.58
CA ILE A 218 -11.95 -1.14 -2.12
C ILE A 218 -13.46 -1.19 -2.37
N VAL A 219 -14.28 -0.76 -1.41
CA VAL A 219 -15.75 -0.74 -1.55
C VAL A 219 -16.18 0.20 -2.67
N GLY A 220 -15.55 1.38 -2.77
CA GLY A 220 -15.89 2.35 -3.79
C GLY A 220 -15.54 1.90 -5.21
N ILE A 221 -14.32 1.37 -5.39
CA ILE A 221 -13.81 0.94 -6.69
C ILE A 221 -14.40 -0.40 -7.11
N VAL A 222 -14.32 -1.42 -6.25
CA VAL A 222 -14.64 -2.81 -6.63
C VAL A 222 -16.14 -3.08 -6.52
N GLN A 223 -16.79 -2.63 -5.45
CA GLN A 223 -18.23 -2.86 -5.26
C GLN A 223 -19.09 -1.79 -5.96
N GLY A 224 -18.46 -0.76 -6.56
CA GLY A 224 -19.14 0.32 -7.27
C GLY A 224 -19.91 1.28 -6.36
N ASN A 225 -19.62 1.29 -5.05
CA ASN A 225 -20.28 2.18 -4.10
C ASN A 225 -19.52 3.51 -3.98
N CYS A 226 -19.62 4.34 -5.02
CA CYS A 226 -18.85 5.58 -5.16
C CYS A 226 -18.96 6.53 -3.95
N ALA A 227 -20.06 6.49 -3.20
CA ALA A 227 -20.27 7.35 -2.03
C ALA A 227 -19.20 7.13 -0.95
N THR A 228 -18.61 5.92 -0.86
CA THR A 228 -17.52 5.68 0.11
C THR A 228 -16.24 6.41 -0.28
N LEU A 229 -16.04 6.78 -1.55
CA LEU A 229 -14.86 7.51 -1.99
C LEU A 229 -14.86 8.96 -1.51
N GLU A 230 -16.02 9.51 -1.12
CA GLU A 230 -16.11 10.84 -0.50
C GLU A 230 -15.28 10.92 0.79
N TYR A 231 -15.22 9.83 1.56
CA TYR A 231 -14.37 9.71 2.75
C TYR A 231 -12.91 10.05 2.41
N LEU A 232 -12.37 9.53 1.31
CA LEU A 232 -10.98 9.72 0.88
C LEU A 232 -10.65 11.16 0.46
N THR A 233 -11.65 12.02 0.35
CA THR A 233 -11.47 13.42 -0.06
C THR A 233 -11.84 14.42 1.04
N ASN A 234 -12.35 13.93 2.17
CA ASN A 234 -12.87 14.77 3.25
C ASN A 234 -12.07 14.57 4.54
N ALA A 235 -10.99 15.35 4.68
CA ALA A 235 -10.11 15.29 5.84
C ALA A 235 -10.82 15.51 7.18
N ALA A 236 -11.97 16.20 7.21
CA ALA A 236 -12.73 16.45 8.44
C ALA A 236 -13.38 15.18 9.00
N THR A 237 -13.44 14.09 8.22
CA THR A 237 -14.01 12.80 8.65
C THR A 237 -12.99 11.83 9.22
N PHE A 238 -11.69 12.15 9.12
CA PHE A 238 -10.63 11.26 9.56
C PHE A 238 -10.50 11.23 11.09
N PRO A 239 -10.18 10.06 11.69
CA PRO A 239 -10.01 9.93 13.13
C PRO A 239 -8.66 10.49 13.63
N ILE A 240 -7.81 10.99 12.72
CA ILE A 240 -6.51 11.59 13.02
C ILE A 240 -6.44 13.03 12.52
N PRO A 241 -5.67 13.91 13.19
CA PRO A 241 -5.40 15.25 12.71
C PRO A 241 -4.39 15.25 11.55
N ASN A 242 -4.20 16.42 10.92
CA ASN A 242 -3.10 16.72 10.01
C ASN A 242 -2.90 15.70 8.87
N VAL A 243 -3.99 15.40 8.16
CA VAL A 243 -3.91 14.63 6.90
C VAL A 243 -3.95 15.59 5.73
N ASN A 244 -2.91 15.53 4.89
CA ASN A 244 -2.92 16.19 3.60
C ASN A 244 -3.67 15.30 2.59
N VAL A 245 -4.68 15.88 1.94
CA VAL A 245 -5.49 15.22 0.91
C VAL A 245 -5.18 15.90 -0.41
N ASN A 246 -4.66 15.16 -1.37
CA ASN A 246 -4.33 15.68 -2.68
C ASN A 246 -5.20 15.04 -3.76
N THR A 247 -6.02 15.88 -4.38
CA THR A 247 -7.00 15.49 -5.40
C THR A 247 -6.55 15.86 -6.82
N THR A 248 -5.33 16.36 -7.01
CA THR A 248 -4.86 16.86 -8.32
C THR A 248 -4.77 15.78 -9.41
N LYS A 249 -4.68 14.51 -9.02
CA LYS A 249 -4.69 13.36 -9.92
C LYS A 249 -6.02 12.59 -9.90
N LEU A 250 -7.07 13.11 -9.28
CA LEU A 250 -8.42 12.56 -9.41
C LEU A 250 -9.08 13.07 -10.70
N ILE A 251 -9.44 12.14 -11.58
CA ILE A 251 -10.19 12.46 -12.81
C ILE A 251 -11.63 12.00 -12.71
N ASN A 252 -11.87 10.84 -12.10
CA ASN A 252 -13.19 10.24 -11.96
C ASN A 252 -13.60 10.23 -10.49
N SER A 253 -14.79 10.75 -10.19
CA SER A 253 -15.40 10.61 -8.86
C SER A 253 -15.86 9.18 -8.57
N CYS A 254 -16.02 8.36 -9.62
CA CYS A 254 -16.27 6.93 -9.50
C CYS A 254 -15.49 6.14 -10.57
N PRO A 255 -14.25 5.73 -10.25
CA PRO A 255 -13.41 4.99 -11.18
C PRO A 255 -13.89 3.57 -11.42
N THR A 256 -13.69 3.06 -12.63
CA THR A 256 -13.97 1.65 -12.95
C THR A 256 -12.72 0.79 -12.69
N PRO A 257 -12.84 -0.35 -11.98
CA PRO A 257 -11.73 -1.27 -11.73
C PRO A 257 -11.25 -1.90 -13.04
N LYS A 258 -10.16 -1.38 -13.61
CA LYS A 258 -9.59 -1.85 -14.87
C LYS A 258 -8.09 -1.57 -14.94
N CYS A 259 -7.34 -2.51 -15.51
CA CYS A 259 -5.96 -2.28 -15.94
C CYS A 259 -5.90 -2.10 -17.46
N THR A 260 -5.22 -1.05 -17.90
CA THR A 260 -4.82 -0.84 -19.30
C THR A 260 -3.36 -0.48 -19.38
N ARG A 261 -2.70 -0.81 -20.50
CA ARG A 261 -1.33 -0.40 -20.81
C ARG A 261 -1.26 0.27 -22.18
N ASP A 262 -0.37 1.24 -22.31
CA ASP A 262 -0.08 1.98 -23.55
C ASP A 262 0.82 1.17 -24.50
#